data_AF-A0A3D8IQW1-F1
#
_entry.id   AF-A0A3D8IQW1-F1
#
_cell.length_a   1.000
_cell.length_b   1.000
_cell.length_c   1.000
_cell.angle_alpha   90.00
_cell.angle_beta   90.00
_cell.angle_gamma   90.00
#
_symmetry.space_group_name_H-M   'P 1'
#
loop_
_entity.id
_entity.type
_entity.pdbx_description
1 polymer ?
#
loop_
_entity_poly.entity_id
_entity_poly.type
_entity_poly.pdbx_seq_one_letter_code
_entity_poly.pdbx_strand_id
1 'polypeptide(L)'
;MRFTTIICSYLFFALLTFNAFALLSSEFFPLFSQVFMLLTQDGRIYNVFSLILLGLAIFMVLINPIKIYRSKNIFGKTAPFVVSLFGIITLSILIILFYWIFNKFNQDLPLFSKTDQSIIMLTHENYYLSIEFFITLLCWIFFVFIPLLYRILSLNFNIDNRLAKSLFILEPSLTTIIITMSATAFHPYFSDLPSRPFNFLLFYTSCGLLIYLLLKRENKLGFYEYANMIFLSFIILCYILCSESILRGIFFNAQITLYMLALLSWCSEWMQNKDELQNKII
;
A
#
# COMPACT_ATOMS: atom_id res chain seq x y z
N MET A 1 19.24 -12.80 0.10
CA MET A 1 18.21 -12.02 0.84
C MET A 1 17.69 -10.92 -0.06
N ARG A 2 16.38 -10.64 -0.08
CA ARG A 2 15.75 -9.73 -1.04
C ARG A 2 16.00 -8.25 -0.69
N PHE A 3 16.98 -7.61 -1.33
CA PHE A 3 17.41 -6.24 -1.02
C PHE A 3 16.29 -5.19 -1.05
N THR A 4 15.35 -5.29 -2.00
CA THR A 4 14.22 -4.33 -2.06
C THR A 4 13.20 -4.54 -0.94
N THR A 5 12.96 -5.78 -0.50
CA THR A 5 12.11 -6.07 0.67
C THR A 5 12.71 -5.44 1.93
N ILE A 6 14.05 -5.45 2.06
CA ILE A 6 14.76 -4.79 3.15
C ILE A 6 14.50 -3.28 3.13
N ILE A 7 14.73 -2.63 1.98
CA ILE A 7 14.49 -1.19 1.83
C ILE A 7 13.03 -0.84 2.13
N CYS A 8 12.07 -1.57 1.56
CA CYS A 8 10.65 -1.30 1.78
C CYS A 8 10.24 -1.52 3.24
N SER A 9 10.82 -2.51 3.93
CA SER A 9 10.58 -2.73 5.37
C SER A 9 11.15 -1.59 6.21
N TYR A 10 12.32 -1.05 5.88
CA TYR A 10 12.87 0.11 6.57
C TYR A 10 12.07 1.40 6.31
N LEU A 11 11.64 1.63 5.06
CA LEU A 11 10.76 2.74 4.72
C LEU A 11 9.41 2.61 5.45
N PHE A 12 8.87 1.40 5.52
CA PHE A 12 7.64 1.10 6.26
C PHE A 12 7.82 1.40 7.75
N PHE A 13 8.89 0.90 8.36
CA PHE A 13 9.23 1.19 9.75
C PHE A 13 9.36 2.70 10.02
N ALA A 14 10.09 3.43 9.16
CA ALA A 14 10.29 4.86 9.30
C ALA A 14 8.97 5.63 9.20
N LEU A 15 8.14 5.31 8.20
CA LEU A 15 6.84 5.95 8.00
C LEU A 15 5.86 5.63 9.13
N LEU A 16 5.86 4.40 9.63
CA LEU A 16 4.98 3.98 10.72
C LEU A 16 5.41 4.64 12.04
N THR A 17 6.71 4.71 12.31
CA THR A 17 7.26 5.41 13.48
C THR A 17 6.93 6.90 13.42
N PHE A 18 7.09 7.53 12.26
CA PHE A 18 6.71 8.93 12.03
C PHE A 18 5.22 9.16 12.32
N ASN A 19 4.35 8.32 11.78
CA ASN A 19 2.91 8.38 12.04
C ASN A 19 2.57 8.16 13.52
N ALA A 20 3.17 7.16 14.15
CA ALA A 20 2.93 6.84 15.56
C ALA A 20 3.34 8.02 16.45
N PHE A 21 4.51 8.63 16.20
CA PHE A 21 4.91 9.83 16.94
C PHE A 21 3.95 11.00 16.70
N ALA A 22 3.55 11.26 15.46
CA ALA A 22 2.58 12.32 15.16
C ALA A 22 1.25 12.10 15.87
N LEU A 23 0.74 10.87 15.91
CA LEU A 23 -0.52 10.51 16.57
C LEU A 23 -0.41 10.58 18.09
N LEU A 24 0.56 9.88 18.67
CA LEU A 24 0.77 9.85 20.12
C LEU A 24 1.06 11.25 20.67
N SER A 25 1.84 12.06 19.95
CA SER A 25 2.08 13.45 20.36
C SER A 25 0.80 14.30 20.31
N SER A 26 -0.03 14.11 19.30
CA SER A 26 -1.30 14.85 19.17
C SER A 26 -2.33 14.46 20.23
N GLU A 27 -2.33 13.18 20.64
CA GLU A 27 -3.27 12.67 21.62
C GLU A 27 -2.87 13.03 23.06
N PHE A 28 -1.59 12.80 23.42
CA PHE A 28 -1.15 12.89 24.81
C PHE A 28 -0.56 14.24 25.21
N PHE A 29 -0.17 15.09 24.25
CA PHE A 29 0.45 16.38 24.55
C PHE A 29 -0.39 17.55 24.02
N PRO A 30 -1.05 18.33 24.90
CA PRO A 30 -1.90 19.45 24.48
C PRO A 30 -1.21 20.49 23.59
N LEU A 31 0.10 20.72 23.80
CA LEU A 31 0.91 21.63 22.97
C LEU A 31 1.07 21.16 21.52
N PHE A 32 0.93 19.85 21.28
CA PHE A 32 1.10 19.21 19.98
C PHE A 32 -0.22 18.67 19.41
N SER A 33 -1.37 19.04 19.97
CA SER A 33 -2.68 18.47 19.61
C SER A 33 -3.07 18.65 18.15
N GLN A 34 -2.43 19.59 17.45
CA GLN A 34 -2.65 19.89 16.04
C GLN A 34 -1.59 19.31 15.11
N VAL A 35 -0.54 18.67 15.62
CA VAL A 35 0.59 18.21 14.81
C VAL A 35 0.14 17.22 13.75
N PHE A 36 -0.61 16.18 14.12
CA PHE A 36 -1.12 15.21 13.17
C PHE A 36 -2.04 15.85 12.12
N MET A 37 -2.93 16.76 12.55
CA MET A 37 -3.80 17.52 11.65
C MET A 37 -2.99 18.34 10.64
N LEU A 38 -1.96 19.07 11.10
CA LEU A 38 -1.11 19.90 10.24
C LEU A 38 -0.31 19.07 9.23
N LEU A 39 0.20 17.90 9.65
CA LEU A 39 0.95 17.03 8.76
C LEU A 39 0.03 16.40 7.70
N THR A 40 -1.20 16.06 8.09
CA THR A 40 -2.21 15.43 7.22
C THR A 40 -2.92 16.38 6.28
N GLN A 41 -2.76 17.70 6.41
CA GLN A 41 -3.36 18.65 5.47
C GLN A 41 -2.87 18.45 4.02
N ASP A 42 -3.73 18.81 3.08
CA ASP A 42 -3.41 18.81 1.66
C ASP A 42 -2.25 19.79 1.36
N GLY A 43 -1.39 19.41 0.41
CA GLY A 43 -0.18 20.16 0.09
C GLY A 43 0.97 20.03 1.10
N ARG A 44 0.82 19.20 2.14
CA ARG A 44 1.85 19.04 3.19
C ARG A 44 2.68 17.76 3.04
N ILE A 45 3.30 17.33 4.14
CA ILE A 45 4.38 16.35 4.14
C ILE A 45 3.97 14.98 3.56
N TYR A 46 2.74 14.51 3.80
CA TYR A 46 2.27 13.22 3.26
C TYR A 46 2.10 13.26 1.75
N ASN A 47 1.69 14.40 1.18
CA ASN A 47 1.63 14.55 -0.27
C ASN A 47 3.05 14.54 -0.87
N VAL A 48 4.02 15.19 -0.21
CA VAL A 48 5.44 15.13 -0.62
C VAL A 48 5.96 13.69 -0.57
N PHE A 49 5.73 12.97 0.53
CA PHE A 49 6.12 11.57 0.65
C PHE A 49 5.46 10.70 -0.42
N SER A 50 4.17 10.89 -0.66
CA SER A 50 3.42 10.16 -1.70
C SER A 50 3.98 10.42 -3.10
N LEU A 51 4.32 11.67 -3.43
CA LEU A 51 4.92 12.04 -4.73
C LEU A 51 6.30 11.42 -4.91
N ILE A 52 7.15 11.43 -3.87
CA ILE A 52 8.48 10.79 -3.91
C ILE A 52 8.34 9.28 -4.12
N LEU A 53 7.50 8.61 -3.32
CA LEU A 53 7.27 7.17 -3.42
C LEU A 53 6.73 6.78 -4.80
N LEU A 54 5.80 7.57 -5.32
CA LEU A 54 5.18 7.29 -6.61
C LEU A 54 6.14 7.58 -7.78
N GLY A 55 6.98 8.61 -7.68
CA GLY A 55 8.07 8.85 -8.64
C GLY A 55 9.05 7.67 -8.71
N LEU A 56 9.42 7.09 -7.55
CA LEU A 56 10.22 5.87 -7.48
C LEU A 56 9.47 4.65 -8.07
N ALA A 57 8.17 4.52 -7.83
CA ALA A 57 7.36 3.43 -8.38
C ALA A 57 7.29 3.52 -9.92
N ILE A 58 7.05 4.71 -10.48
CA ILE A 58 7.07 4.97 -11.93
C ILE A 58 8.43 4.55 -12.51
N PHE A 59 9.52 4.97 -11.88
CA PHE A 59 10.87 4.60 -12.31
C PHE A 59 11.08 3.08 -12.33
N MET A 60 10.61 2.36 -11.31
CA MET A 60 10.69 0.90 -11.25
C MET A 60 9.86 0.24 -12.37
N VAL A 61 8.64 0.72 -12.62
CA VAL A 61 7.76 0.18 -13.67
C VAL A 61 8.31 0.47 -15.07
N LEU A 62 9.07 1.54 -15.29
CA LEU A 62 9.73 1.78 -16.58
C LEU A 62 10.88 0.78 -16.82
N ILE A 63 11.64 0.45 -15.78
CA ILE A 63 12.84 -0.39 -15.91
C ILE A 63 12.51 -1.89 -15.93
N ASN A 64 11.55 -2.33 -15.11
CA ASN A 64 11.31 -3.75 -14.86
C ASN A 64 10.86 -4.53 -16.12
N PRO A 65 9.85 -4.08 -16.88
CA PRO A 65 9.43 -4.73 -18.12
C PRO A 65 10.58 -4.86 -19.14
N ILE A 66 11.42 -3.82 -19.27
CA ILE A 66 12.58 -3.84 -20.19
C ILE A 66 13.56 -4.95 -19.77
N LYS A 67 13.89 -5.05 -18.49
CA LYS A 67 14.78 -6.09 -17.95
C LYS A 67 14.17 -7.49 -18.07
N ILE A 68 12.87 -7.63 -17.89
CA ILE A 68 12.15 -8.91 -18.01
C ILE A 68 12.08 -9.35 -19.48
N TYR A 69 11.88 -8.41 -20.40
CA TYR A 69 11.89 -8.67 -21.83
C TYR A 69 13.25 -9.13 -22.36
N ARG A 70 14.36 -8.60 -21.81
CA ARG A 70 15.72 -9.09 -22.13
C ARG A 70 15.92 -10.57 -21.79
N SER A 71 15.22 -11.09 -20.77
CA SER A 71 15.26 -12.51 -20.39
C SER A 71 14.25 -13.41 -21.14
N LYS A 72 13.68 -12.96 -22.26
CA LYS A 72 12.68 -13.72 -23.04
C LYS A 72 13.12 -15.12 -23.46
N ASN A 73 14.44 -15.36 -23.60
CA ASN A 73 14.98 -16.66 -24.02
C ASN A 73 14.77 -17.74 -22.94
N ILE A 74 14.67 -17.35 -21.66
CA ILE A 74 14.52 -18.27 -20.52
C ILE A 74 13.03 -18.51 -20.23
N PHE A 75 12.22 -17.46 -20.27
CA PHE A 75 10.81 -17.52 -19.86
C PHE A 75 9.81 -17.78 -21.00
N GLY A 76 10.30 -17.82 -22.25
CA GLY A 76 9.46 -17.82 -23.45
C GLY A 76 8.90 -16.42 -23.76
N LYS A 77 8.31 -16.24 -24.95
CA LYS A 77 7.85 -14.92 -25.43
C LYS A 77 6.59 -14.39 -24.71
N THR A 78 5.77 -15.27 -24.16
CA THR A 78 4.46 -14.94 -23.57
C THR A 78 4.56 -14.30 -22.19
N ALA A 79 5.44 -14.81 -21.32
CA ALA A 79 5.62 -14.27 -19.97
C ALA A 79 6.06 -12.78 -19.96
N PRO A 80 7.14 -12.38 -20.66
CA PRO A 80 7.54 -10.98 -20.73
C PRO A 80 6.52 -10.10 -21.44
N PHE A 81 5.74 -10.65 -22.39
CA PHE A 81 4.64 -9.91 -23.03
C PHE A 81 3.53 -9.56 -22.03
N VAL A 82 3.05 -10.54 -21.26
CA VAL A 82 2.02 -10.31 -20.23
C VAL A 82 2.53 -9.34 -19.16
N VAL A 83 3.75 -9.52 -18.66
CA VAL A 83 4.33 -8.61 -17.66
C VAL A 83 4.51 -7.21 -18.22
N SER A 84 4.88 -7.05 -19.50
CA SER A 84 4.96 -5.72 -20.13
C SER A 84 3.59 -5.06 -20.29
N LEU A 85 2.54 -5.83 -20.60
CA LEU A 85 1.18 -5.32 -20.70
C LEU A 85 0.69 -4.83 -19.34
N PHE A 86 0.89 -5.63 -18.28
CA PHE A 86 0.63 -5.19 -16.91
C PHE A 86 1.48 -3.97 -16.54
N GLY A 87 2.75 -3.93 -16.95
CA GLY A 87 3.63 -2.77 -16.79
C GLY A 87 3.02 -1.49 -17.36
N ILE A 88 2.52 -1.52 -18.60
CA ILE A 88 1.88 -0.36 -19.23
C ILE A 88 0.61 0.06 -18.47
N ILE A 89 -0.24 -0.90 -18.08
CA ILE A 89 -1.47 -0.60 -17.32
C ILE A 89 -1.10 0.05 -15.97
N THR A 90 -0.15 -0.52 -15.24
CA THR A 90 0.31 0.02 -13.96
C THR A 90 0.94 1.39 -14.12
N LEU A 91 1.71 1.63 -15.18
CA LEU A 91 2.30 2.92 -15.48
C LEU A 91 1.22 3.99 -15.72
N SER A 92 0.20 3.67 -16.51
CA SER A 92 -0.93 4.58 -16.75
C SER A 92 -1.66 4.94 -15.45
N ILE A 93 -1.92 3.95 -14.59
CA ILE A 93 -2.54 4.18 -13.28
C ILE A 93 -1.63 5.07 -12.41
N LEU A 94 -0.33 4.79 -12.34
CA LEU A 94 0.61 5.59 -11.56
C LEU A 94 0.71 7.03 -12.08
N ILE A 95 0.72 7.26 -13.39
CA ILE A 95 0.74 8.63 -13.95
C ILE A 95 -0.53 9.40 -13.58
N ILE A 96 -1.71 8.77 -13.68
CA ILE A 96 -2.99 9.38 -13.27
C ILE A 96 -2.94 9.75 -11.78
N LEU A 97 -2.45 8.83 -10.94
CA LEU A 97 -2.28 9.07 -9.51
C LEU A 97 -1.27 10.18 -9.21
N PHE A 98 -0.13 10.22 -9.92
CA PHE A 98 0.85 11.28 -9.80
C PHE A 98 0.22 12.64 -10.07
N TYR A 99 -0.50 12.75 -11.19
CA TYR A 99 -1.16 13.98 -11.59
C TYR A 99 -2.23 14.40 -10.59
N TRP A 100 -3.03 13.45 -10.09
CA TRP A 100 -4.05 13.71 -9.07
C TRP A 100 -3.44 14.25 -7.76
N ILE A 101 -2.39 13.60 -7.22
CA ILE A 101 -1.72 14.06 -6.00
C ILE A 101 -0.99 15.38 -6.23
N PHE A 102 -0.36 15.56 -7.39
CA PHE A 102 0.36 16.79 -7.74
C PHE A 102 -0.59 17.98 -7.86
N ASN A 103 -1.78 17.79 -8.44
CA ASN A 103 -2.81 18.82 -8.46
C ASN A 103 -3.31 19.15 -7.06
N LYS A 104 -3.57 18.13 -6.22
CA LYS A 104 -3.91 18.31 -4.80
C LYS A 104 -2.82 19.10 -4.06
N PHE A 105 -1.55 18.85 -4.39
CA PHE A 105 -0.43 19.58 -3.81
C PHE A 105 -0.41 21.05 -4.23
N ASN A 106 -0.62 21.36 -5.50
CA ASN A 106 -0.55 22.73 -6.02
C ASN A 106 -1.77 23.60 -5.71
N GLN A 107 -2.94 23.01 -5.49
CA GLN A 107 -4.16 23.76 -5.16
C GLN A 107 -4.08 24.45 -3.77
N ASP A 108 -3.21 23.98 -2.88
CA ASP A 108 -3.05 24.52 -1.51
C ASP A 108 -1.72 25.27 -1.27
N LEU A 109 -0.91 25.55 -2.31
CA LEU A 109 0.14 26.57 -2.21
C LEU A 109 -0.53 27.97 -2.25
N PRO A 110 -0.18 28.87 -1.32
CA PRO A 110 -1.16 29.65 -0.57
C PRO A 110 -1.74 30.82 -1.36
N LEU A 111 -3.07 30.87 -1.45
CA LEU A 111 -3.77 32.09 -1.05
C LEU A 111 -4.55 31.74 0.22
N PHE A 112 -4.26 32.47 1.29
CA PHE A 112 -5.09 32.51 2.50
C PHE A 112 -6.50 33.01 2.14
N SER A 113 -7.34 32.16 1.55
CA SER A 113 -8.76 32.44 1.31
C SER A 113 -9.51 31.16 0.96
N LYS A 114 -9.73 30.32 1.98
CA LYS A 114 -10.98 29.57 2.19
C LYS A 114 -10.98 28.99 3.61
N THR A 115 -11.03 29.90 4.58
CA THR A 115 -11.76 29.67 5.83
C THR A 115 -13.24 29.52 5.51
N ASP A 116 -13.63 28.42 4.88
CA ASP A 116 -15.02 28.02 4.71
C ASP A 116 -15.10 26.50 4.72
N GLN A 117 -15.40 25.97 5.92
CA GLN A 117 -16.50 25.02 6.14
C GLN A 117 -16.78 24.01 5.03
N SER A 118 -15.75 23.32 4.58
CA SER A 118 -15.88 22.11 3.78
C SER A 118 -15.23 20.95 4.53
N ILE A 119 -15.65 20.79 5.79
CA ILE A 119 -16.09 19.46 6.22
C ILE A 119 -17.26 19.15 5.29
N ILE A 120 -16.95 18.78 4.05
CA ILE A 120 -17.90 18.20 3.13
C ILE A 120 -18.36 17.00 3.93
N MET A 121 -19.59 17.06 4.45
CA MET A 121 -20.33 15.86 4.76
C MET A 121 -20.27 15.05 3.48
N LEU A 122 -19.28 14.17 3.42
CA LEU A 122 -19.09 13.22 2.34
C LEU A 122 -20.29 12.32 2.49
N THR A 123 -21.38 12.71 1.82
CA THR A 123 -22.60 11.93 1.74
C THR A 123 -22.19 10.54 1.29
N HIS A 124 -22.90 9.53 1.80
CA HIS A 124 -22.63 8.11 1.59
C HIS A 124 -22.33 7.77 0.11
N GLU A 125 -22.99 8.48 -0.81
CA GLU A 125 -22.87 8.33 -2.25
C GLU A 125 -21.59 8.94 -2.82
N ASN A 126 -21.18 10.12 -2.35
CA ASN A 126 -19.99 10.81 -2.85
C ASN A 126 -18.69 10.11 -2.45
N TYR A 127 -18.66 9.41 -1.30
CA TYR A 127 -17.47 8.68 -0.88
C TYR A 127 -17.21 7.46 -1.76
N TYR A 128 -18.23 6.69 -2.10
CA TYR A 128 -18.04 5.49 -2.93
C TYR A 128 -17.67 5.80 -4.38
N LEU A 129 -17.97 7.02 -4.84
CA LEU A 129 -17.55 7.51 -6.16
C LEU A 129 -16.17 8.21 -6.13
N SER A 130 -15.56 8.36 -4.96
CA SER A 130 -14.27 9.01 -4.82
C SER A 130 -13.13 8.13 -5.37
N ILE A 131 -12.12 8.80 -5.93
CA ILE A 131 -10.85 8.18 -6.34
C ILE A 131 -10.19 7.47 -5.14
N GLU A 132 -10.36 8.04 -3.95
CA GLU A 132 -9.86 7.54 -2.68
C GLU A 132 -10.36 6.13 -2.33
N PHE A 133 -11.66 5.93 -2.46
CA PHE A 133 -12.31 4.64 -2.30
C PHE A 133 -11.87 3.64 -3.37
N PHE A 134 -11.80 4.08 -4.63
CA PHE A 134 -11.38 3.23 -5.74
C PHE A 134 -9.93 2.71 -5.55
N ILE A 135 -9.00 3.57 -5.15
CA ILE A 135 -7.60 3.18 -4.85
C ILE A 135 -7.58 2.16 -3.72
N THR A 136 -8.31 2.43 -2.64
CA THR A 136 -8.43 1.53 -1.49
C THR A 136 -8.89 0.15 -1.94
N LEU A 137 -10.02 0.08 -2.65
CA LEU A 137 -10.60 -1.16 -3.13
C LEU A 137 -9.66 -1.93 -4.08
N LEU A 138 -8.99 -1.23 -4.99
CA LEU A 138 -8.03 -1.82 -5.92
C LEU A 138 -6.83 -2.43 -5.16
N CYS A 139 -6.23 -1.66 -4.24
CA CYS A 139 -5.12 -2.16 -3.41
C CYS A 139 -5.53 -3.39 -2.60
N TRP A 140 -6.74 -3.39 -2.04
CA TRP A 140 -7.27 -4.53 -1.30
C TRP A 140 -7.38 -5.81 -2.12
N ILE A 141 -8.03 -5.71 -3.28
CA ILE A 141 -8.27 -6.87 -4.14
C ILE A 141 -6.92 -7.44 -4.60
N PHE A 142 -6.05 -6.59 -5.15
CA PHE A 142 -4.82 -7.04 -5.80
C PHE A 142 -3.68 -7.35 -4.83
N PHE A 143 -3.55 -6.63 -3.72
CA PHE A 143 -2.42 -6.80 -2.79
C PHE A 143 -2.74 -7.57 -1.54
N VAL A 144 -4.01 -7.84 -1.22
CA VAL A 144 -4.37 -8.58 0.00
C VAL A 144 -5.19 -9.82 -0.31
N PHE A 145 -6.40 -9.69 -0.87
CA PHE A 145 -7.30 -10.83 -1.02
C PHE A 145 -6.80 -11.86 -2.03
N ILE A 146 -6.51 -11.45 -3.26
CA ILE A 146 -5.99 -12.36 -4.30
C ILE A 146 -4.74 -13.11 -3.82
N PRO A 147 -3.67 -12.45 -3.32
CA PRO A 147 -2.45 -13.15 -2.93
C PRO A 147 -2.62 -14.02 -1.68
N LEU A 148 -3.41 -13.60 -0.68
CA LEU A 148 -3.68 -14.43 0.50
C LEU A 148 -4.49 -15.67 0.14
N LEU A 149 -5.60 -15.52 -0.60
CA LEU A 149 -6.43 -16.64 -1.04
C LEU A 149 -5.64 -17.61 -1.90
N TYR A 150 -4.81 -17.09 -2.81
CA TYR A 150 -3.94 -17.88 -3.65
C TYR A 150 -2.98 -18.77 -2.83
N ARG A 151 -2.31 -18.19 -1.82
CA ARG A 151 -1.40 -18.94 -0.93
C ARG A 151 -2.14 -19.93 -0.03
N ILE A 152 -3.32 -19.55 0.46
CA ILE A 152 -4.16 -20.40 1.30
C ILE A 152 -4.65 -21.63 0.54
N LEU A 153 -5.09 -21.47 -0.71
CA LEU A 153 -5.58 -22.57 -1.52
C LEU A 153 -4.44 -23.48 -2.03
N SER A 154 -3.18 -23.13 -1.75
CA SER A 154 -2.00 -23.88 -2.19
C SER A 154 -2.05 -24.21 -3.69
N LEU A 155 -2.56 -23.25 -4.48
CA LEU A 155 -2.68 -23.39 -5.92
C LEU A 155 -1.28 -23.41 -6.53
N ASN A 156 -0.59 -24.54 -6.51
CA ASN A 156 0.77 -24.64 -7.03
C ASN A 156 0.79 -24.13 -8.48
N PHE A 157 1.50 -23.03 -8.73
CA PHE A 157 1.78 -22.59 -10.08
C PHE A 157 2.46 -23.75 -10.79
N ASN A 158 1.77 -24.38 -11.73
CA ASN A 158 2.44 -25.30 -12.63
C ASN A 158 3.45 -24.47 -13.41
N ILE A 159 4.74 -24.62 -13.08
CA ILE A 159 5.84 -23.83 -13.66
C ILE A 159 5.90 -24.04 -15.17
N ASP A 160 5.34 -25.14 -15.70
CA ASP A 160 5.24 -25.38 -17.14
C ASP A 160 4.24 -24.44 -17.82
N ASN A 161 3.25 -23.94 -17.09
CA ASN A 161 2.27 -23.01 -17.63
C ASN A 161 2.86 -21.59 -17.74
N ARG A 162 2.84 -21.07 -18.97
CA ARG A 162 3.33 -19.74 -19.33
C ARG A 162 2.63 -18.60 -18.57
N LEU A 163 1.34 -18.73 -18.27
CA LEU A 163 0.60 -17.72 -17.49
C LEU A 163 0.97 -17.76 -16.01
N ALA A 164 1.23 -18.96 -15.49
CA ALA A 164 1.66 -19.13 -14.10
C ALA A 164 3.01 -18.46 -13.84
N LYS A 165 3.95 -18.53 -14.81
CA LYS A 165 5.21 -17.79 -14.75
C LYS A 165 5.00 -16.27 -14.64
N SER A 166 4.08 -15.71 -15.42
CA SER A 166 3.75 -14.28 -15.36
C SER A 166 3.14 -13.88 -14.03
N LEU A 167 2.19 -14.68 -13.53
CA LEU A 167 1.51 -14.43 -12.25
C LEU A 167 2.47 -14.52 -11.08
N PHE A 168 3.44 -15.46 -11.11
CA PHE A 168 4.50 -15.55 -10.10
C PHE A 168 5.37 -14.29 -10.07
N ILE A 169 5.72 -13.73 -11.24
CA ILE A 169 6.50 -12.48 -11.30
C ILE A 169 5.73 -11.32 -10.65
N LEU A 170 4.43 -11.25 -10.89
CA LEU A 170 3.54 -10.19 -10.39
C LEU A 170 3.03 -10.44 -8.96
N GLU A 171 3.41 -11.54 -8.31
CA GLU A 171 2.90 -11.90 -6.98
C GLU A 171 3.44 -10.93 -5.90
N PRO A 172 2.58 -10.25 -5.13
CA PRO A 172 3.01 -9.39 -4.04
C PRO A 172 3.52 -10.22 -2.84
N SER A 173 4.58 -9.76 -2.19
CA SER A 173 5.12 -10.41 -0.99
C SER A 173 4.23 -10.22 0.25
N LEU A 174 4.53 -10.98 1.32
CA LEU A 174 3.93 -10.73 2.64
C LEU A 174 4.20 -9.31 3.16
N THR A 175 5.36 -8.71 2.83
CA THR A 175 5.65 -7.34 3.24
C THR A 175 4.71 -6.36 2.58
N THR A 176 4.50 -6.48 1.26
CA THR A 176 3.54 -5.67 0.51
C THR A 176 2.11 -5.81 1.06
N ILE A 177 1.69 -7.04 1.38
CA ILE A 177 0.39 -7.33 2.02
C ILE A 177 0.28 -6.56 3.36
N ILE A 178 1.28 -6.69 4.24
CA ILE A 178 1.28 -6.08 5.57
C ILE A 178 1.26 -4.54 5.49
N ILE A 179 2.04 -3.95 4.58
CA ILE A 179 2.03 -2.49 4.36
C ILE A 179 0.64 -2.03 3.90
N THR A 180 0.00 -2.78 2.99
CA THR A 180 -1.35 -2.47 2.49
C THR A 180 -2.39 -2.56 3.62
N MET A 181 -2.34 -3.61 4.44
CA MET A 181 -3.22 -3.73 5.62
C MET A 181 -2.97 -2.60 6.63
N SER A 182 -1.72 -2.18 6.80
CA SER A 182 -1.38 -1.08 7.69
C SER A 182 -1.97 0.25 7.22
N ALA A 183 -2.08 0.47 5.90
CA ALA A 183 -2.74 1.66 5.37
C ALA A 183 -4.19 1.78 5.84
N THR A 184 -4.94 0.68 5.84
CA THR A 184 -6.32 0.68 6.36
C THR A 184 -6.44 0.78 7.86
N ALA A 185 -5.40 0.42 8.61
CA ALA A 185 -5.41 0.63 10.06
C ALA A 185 -5.55 2.12 10.42
N PHE A 186 -5.23 3.05 9.49
CA PHE A 186 -5.43 4.50 9.66
C PHE A 186 -6.86 4.99 9.35
N HIS A 187 -7.75 4.12 8.86
CA HIS A 187 -9.13 4.52 8.61
C HIS A 187 -9.85 4.81 9.95
N PRO A 188 -10.59 5.92 10.10
CA PRO A 188 -11.25 6.28 11.36
C PRO A 188 -12.51 5.43 11.56
N TYR A 189 -12.32 4.19 11.99
CA TYR A 189 -13.37 3.27 12.39
C TYR A 189 -14.28 3.77 13.52
N PHE A 190 -13.90 4.81 14.27
CA PHE A 190 -14.76 5.42 15.30
C PHE A 190 -15.55 6.64 14.79
N SER A 191 -15.40 7.00 13.51
CA SER A 191 -16.19 8.05 12.88
C SER A 191 -17.56 7.55 12.45
N ASP A 192 -18.46 8.50 12.16
CA ASP A 192 -19.73 8.24 11.48
C ASP A 192 -19.58 8.16 9.95
N LEU A 193 -18.37 7.89 9.44
CA LEU A 193 -18.16 7.77 8.01
C LEU A 193 -18.96 6.58 7.44
N PRO A 194 -19.60 6.77 6.28
CA PRO A 194 -20.38 5.73 5.61
C PRO A 194 -19.55 4.51 5.21
N SER A 195 -18.25 4.68 5.03
CA SER A 195 -17.31 3.64 4.62
C SER A 195 -16.76 2.80 5.77
N ARG A 196 -17.03 3.19 7.02
CA ARG A 196 -16.62 2.44 8.22
C ARG A 196 -16.94 0.94 8.14
N PRO A 197 -18.19 0.49 7.94
CA PRO A 197 -18.52 -0.93 8.00
C PRO A 197 -17.79 -1.72 6.90
N PHE A 198 -17.67 -1.14 5.71
CA PHE A 198 -16.98 -1.77 4.58
C PHE A 198 -15.48 -1.93 4.86
N ASN A 199 -14.80 -0.85 5.24
CA ASN A 199 -13.37 -0.90 5.57
C ASN A 199 -13.09 -1.80 6.77
N PHE A 200 -14.01 -1.86 7.75
CA PHE A 200 -13.87 -2.71 8.93
C PHE A 200 -13.96 -4.18 8.56
N LEU A 201 -14.93 -4.55 7.70
CA LEU A 201 -15.06 -5.91 7.20
C LEU A 201 -13.83 -6.33 6.38
N LEU A 202 -13.31 -5.47 5.49
CA LEU A 202 -12.09 -5.77 4.74
C LEU A 202 -10.88 -5.98 5.66
N PHE A 203 -10.72 -5.12 6.67
CA PHE A 203 -9.62 -5.23 7.62
C PHE A 203 -9.72 -6.48 8.49
N TYR A 204 -10.91 -6.78 9.02
CA TYR A 204 -11.11 -7.96 9.85
C TYR A 204 -10.93 -9.27 9.07
N THR A 205 -11.53 -9.36 7.87
CA THR A 205 -11.42 -10.55 7.02
C THR A 205 -9.98 -10.83 6.60
N SER A 206 -9.21 -9.79 6.28
CA SER A 206 -7.81 -9.95 5.92
C SER A 206 -6.89 -10.30 7.08
N CYS A 207 -7.15 -9.76 8.28
CA CYS A 207 -6.51 -10.25 9.50
C CYS A 207 -6.78 -11.74 9.72
N GLY A 208 -8.03 -12.18 9.54
CA GLY A 208 -8.39 -13.60 9.59
C GLY A 208 -7.65 -14.45 8.55
N LEU A 209 -7.61 -14.01 7.29
CA LEU A 209 -6.88 -14.69 6.22
C LEU A 209 -5.37 -14.74 6.49
N LEU A 210 -4.77 -13.64 6.97
CA LEU A 210 -3.36 -13.58 7.31
C LEU A 210 -3.03 -14.55 8.44
N ILE A 211 -3.79 -14.52 9.54
CA ILE A 211 -3.60 -15.45 10.67
C ILE A 211 -3.75 -16.89 10.21
N TYR A 212 -4.79 -17.20 9.43
CA TYR A 212 -5.00 -18.54 8.89
C TYR A 212 -3.82 -19.00 8.00
N LEU A 213 -3.32 -18.12 7.13
CA LEU A 213 -2.13 -18.41 6.32
C LEU A 213 -0.91 -18.70 7.19
N LEU A 214 -0.70 -17.94 8.27
CA LEU A 214 0.41 -18.15 9.21
C LEU A 214 0.30 -19.50 9.93
N LEU A 215 -0.91 -19.89 10.34
CA LEU A 215 -1.16 -21.19 10.99
C LEU A 215 -0.94 -22.36 10.04
N LYS A 216 -1.30 -22.20 8.76
CA LYS A 216 -1.14 -23.24 7.74
C LYS A 216 0.33 -23.40 7.28
N ARG A 217 1.14 -22.35 7.38
CA ARG A 217 2.50 -22.35 6.82
C ARG A 217 3.48 -23.03 7.76
N GLU A 218 3.99 -24.20 7.36
CA GLU A 218 5.02 -24.95 8.11
C GLU A 218 6.40 -24.24 8.09
N ASN A 219 6.66 -23.40 7.09
CA ASN A 219 7.92 -22.70 6.93
C ASN A 219 8.00 -21.44 7.81
N LYS A 220 9.13 -21.29 8.51
CA LYS A 220 9.44 -20.10 9.32
C LYS A 220 9.44 -18.83 8.45
N LEU A 221 8.74 -17.81 8.92
CA LEU A 221 8.72 -16.47 8.33
C LEU A 221 10.12 -15.84 8.36
N GLY A 222 10.40 -15.00 7.38
CA GLY A 222 11.61 -14.19 7.40
C GLY A 222 11.59 -13.16 8.53
N PHE A 223 12.77 -12.73 9.00
CA PHE A 223 12.90 -11.71 10.05
C PHE A 223 12.08 -10.44 9.75
N TYR A 224 12.17 -9.91 8.52
CA TYR A 224 11.45 -8.70 8.12
C TYR A 224 9.93 -8.92 8.06
N GLU A 225 9.46 -10.10 7.64
CA GLU A 225 8.02 -10.41 7.66
C GLU A 225 7.49 -10.40 9.10
N TYR A 226 8.25 -10.99 10.03
CA TYR A 226 7.92 -10.98 11.45
C TYR A 226 7.92 -9.58 12.05
N ALA A 227 8.98 -8.79 11.78
CA ALA A 227 9.05 -7.40 12.24
C ALA A 227 7.89 -6.56 11.69
N ASN A 228 7.54 -6.70 10.41
CA ASN A 228 6.43 -5.96 9.80
C ASN A 228 5.08 -6.35 10.42
N MET A 229 4.86 -7.61 10.81
CA MET A 229 3.66 -8.01 11.55
C MET A 229 3.58 -7.42 12.96
N ILE A 230 4.72 -7.31 13.66
CA ILE A 230 4.77 -6.61 14.95
C ILE A 230 4.39 -5.15 14.74
N PHE A 231 4.92 -4.49 13.71
CA PHE A 231 4.56 -3.11 13.40
C PHE A 231 3.09 -2.95 13.01
N LEU A 232 2.51 -3.89 12.27
CA LEU A 232 1.06 -3.93 12.01
C LEU A 232 0.27 -4.01 13.32
N SER A 233 0.68 -4.86 14.25
CA SER A 233 0.03 -4.98 15.56
C SER A 233 0.17 -3.69 16.38
N PHE A 234 1.36 -3.08 16.36
CA PHE A 234 1.63 -1.82 17.04
C PHE A 234 0.79 -0.67 16.49
N ILE A 235 0.65 -0.55 15.17
CA ILE A 235 -0.15 0.54 14.59
C ILE A 235 -1.65 0.39 14.89
N ILE A 236 -2.16 -0.85 14.93
CA ILE A 236 -3.54 -1.12 15.37
C ILE A 236 -3.72 -0.62 16.81
N LEU A 237 -2.76 -0.88 17.71
CA LEU A 237 -2.82 -0.40 19.09
C LEU A 237 -2.74 1.12 19.17
N CYS A 238 -1.80 1.75 18.46
CA CYS A 238 -1.71 3.21 18.37
C CYS A 238 -3.02 3.82 17.88
N TYR A 239 -3.66 3.21 16.88
CA TYR A 239 -4.94 3.67 16.36
C TYR A 239 -6.05 3.63 17.42
N ILE A 240 -6.17 2.51 18.14
CA ILE A 240 -7.18 2.35 19.20
C ILE A 240 -6.99 3.41 20.29
N LEU A 241 -5.74 3.76 20.61
CA LEU A 241 -5.40 4.75 21.63
C LEU A 241 -5.58 6.21 21.16
N CYS A 242 -5.39 6.49 19.87
CA CYS A 242 -5.37 7.84 19.30
C CYS A 242 -6.60 8.17 18.45
N SER A 243 -7.76 7.60 18.78
CA SER A 243 -8.96 7.72 17.96
C SER A 243 -9.42 9.17 17.79
N GLU A 244 -9.29 10.02 18.82
CA GLU A 244 -9.71 11.42 18.73
C GLU A 244 -8.81 12.24 17.81
N SER A 245 -7.48 12.09 17.92
CA SER A 245 -6.52 12.78 17.04
C SER A 245 -6.72 12.45 15.58
N ILE A 246 -7.09 11.21 15.26
CA ILE A 246 -7.35 10.77 13.88
C ILE A 246 -8.61 11.43 13.33
N LEU A 247 -9.67 11.54 14.13
CA LEU A 247 -10.93 12.17 13.73
C LEU A 247 -10.77 13.66 13.39
N ARG A 248 -9.78 14.33 13.99
CA ARG A 248 -9.50 15.76 13.76
C ARG A 248 -8.68 16.01 12.48
N GLY A 249 -7.97 15.01 11.96
CA GLY A 249 -7.07 15.14 10.81
C GLY A 249 -7.65 14.61 9.49
N ILE A 250 -7.02 14.98 8.37
CA ILE A 250 -7.32 14.38 7.05
C ILE A 250 -6.55 13.06 6.94
N PHE A 251 -6.98 12.06 7.69
CA PHE A 251 -6.32 10.74 7.79
C PHE A 251 -6.02 10.09 6.43
N PHE A 252 -6.78 10.44 5.39
CA PHE A 252 -6.64 9.86 4.06
C PHE A 252 -5.25 10.09 3.46
N ASN A 253 -4.60 11.23 3.71
CA ASN A 253 -3.26 11.49 3.16
C ASN A 253 -2.18 10.57 3.76
N ALA A 254 -2.28 10.27 5.05
CA ALA A 254 -1.42 9.27 5.70
C ALA A 254 -1.69 7.87 5.13
N GLN A 255 -2.96 7.52 4.95
CA GLN A 255 -3.39 6.25 4.35
C GLN A 255 -2.90 6.10 2.89
N ILE A 256 -3.03 7.12 2.04
CA ILE A 256 -2.50 7.13 0.67
C ILE A 256 -1.00 6.88 0.69
N THR A 257 -0.25 7.54 1.58
CA THR A 257 1.21 7.41 1.60
C THR A 257 1.64 5.95 1.82
N LEU A 258 0.92 5.22 2.68
CA LEU A 258 1.15 3.79 2.89
C LEU A 258 0.73 2.94 1.68
N TYR A 259 -0.35 3.26 0.98
CA TYR A 259 -0.68 2.60 -0.30
C TYR A 259 0.38 2.86 -1.38
N MET A 260 0.93 4.08 -1.45
CA MET A 260 2.03 4.39 -2.38
C MET A 260 3.29 3.61 -2.05
N LEU A 261 3.58 3.40 -0.76
CA LEU A 261 4.67 2.53 -0.32
C LEU A 261 4.41 1.06 -0.70
N ALA A 262 3.18 0.56 -0.55
CA ALA A 262 2.80 -0.78 -0.98
C ALA A 262 2.95 -0.96 -2.50
N LEU A 263 2.51 0.03 -3.29
CA LEU A 263 2.69 0.06 -4.74
C LEU A 263 4.17 0.02 -5.13
N LEU A 264 5.01 0.85 -4.49
CA LEU A 264 6.46 0.84 -4.69
C LEU A 264 7.07 -0.53 -4.35
N SER A 265 6.67 -1.11 -3.20
CA SER A 265 7.12 -2.43 -2.77
C SER A 265 6.80 -3.49 -3.82
N TRP A 266 5.54 -3.54 -4.27
CA TRP A 266 5.10 -4.46 -5.31
C TRP A 266 5.85 -4.28 -6.63
N CYS A 267 5.98 -3.04 -7.11
CA CYS A 267 6.70 -2.76 -8.35
C CYS A 267 8.16 -3.22 -8.23
N SER A 268 8.80 -3.04 -7.08
CA SER A 268 10.18 -3.47 -6.84
C SER A 268 10.36 -5.00 -6.84
N GLU A 269 9.32 -5.75 -6.45
CA GLU A 269 9.35 -7.20 -6.30
C GLU A 269 9.37 -7.95 -7.63
N TRP A 270 8.90 -7.33 -8.72
CA TRP A 270 8.86 -7.98 -10.04
C TRP A 270 10.24 -8.48 -10.49
N MET A 271 11.29 -7.71 -10.20
CA MET A 271 12.66 -8.08 -10.55
C MET A 271 13.14 -9.27 -9.71
N GLN A 272 12.81 -9.29 -8.42
CA GLN A 272 13.22 -10.37 -7.52
C GLN A 272 12.47 -11.67 -7.78
N ASN A 273 11.16 -11.58 -8.01
CA ASN A 273 10.36 -12.75 -8.35
C ASN A 273 10.82 -13.32 -9.70
N LYS A 274 11.23 -12.48 -10.65
CA LYS A 274 11.87 -12.94 -11.89
C LYS A 274 13.14 -13.72 -11.60
N ASP A 275 14.05 -13.18 -10.79
CA ASP A 275 15.33 -13.83 -10.50
C ASP A 275 15.13 -15.14 -9.72
N GLU A 276 14.17 -15.19 -8.80
CA GLU A 276 13.80 -16.43 -8.11
C GLU A 276 13.21 -17.47 -9.07
N LEU A 277 12.35 -17.05 -9.99
CA LEU A 277 11.79 -17.94 -11.00
C LEU A 277 12.89 -18.46 -11.94
N GLN A 278 13.87 -17.63 -12.29
CA GLN A 278 15.02 -18.05 -13.09
C GLN A 278 15.80 -19.16 -12.39
N ASN A 279 16.07 -19.03 -11.09
CA ASN A 279 16.78 -20.04 -10.30
C ASN A 279 15.99 -21.34 -10.10
N LYS A 280 14.66 -21.33 -10.27
CA LYS A 280 13.82 -22.55 -10.22
C LYS A 280 13.74 -23.28 -11.56
N ILE A 281 14.07 -22.59 -12.68
CA ILE A 281 14.00 -23.14 -14.04
C ILE A 281 15.35 -23.72 -14.49
N ILE A 282 16.46 -23.15 -14.01
CA ILE A 282 17.83 -23.64 -14.25
C ILE A 282 18.12 -24.81 -13.30
#